data_AF-A0A5K0Z7F3-F1
#
_entry.id   AF-A0A5K0Z7F3-F1
#
_cell.length_a   1.000
_cell.length_b   1.000
_cell.length_c   1.000
_cell.angle_alpha   90.00
_cell.angle_beta   90.00
_cell.angle_gamma   90.00
#
_symmetry.space_group_name_H-M   'P 1'
#
loop_
_entity.id
_entity.type
_entity.pdbx_description
1 polymer ?
#
loop_
_entity_poly.entity_id
_entity_poly.type
_entity_poly.pdbx_seq_one_letter_code
_entity_poly.pdbx_strand_id
1 'polypeptide(L)'
;IINNEFATFSGGRGDSIQVKMARDEEDHVNWWLCFGTTTPNLQQLALKLLSQPATSSCCERNWSTYSQIHNIKRNKLTSKQAVDLVYVHSNLRLLSRTSDDY
;
A
#
# COMPACT_ATOMS: atom_id res chain seq x y z
N ILE A 1 -12.73 -2.86 21.21
CA ILE A 1 -13.14 -1.68 20.39
C ILE A 1 -13.24 -2.07 18.92
N ILE A 2 -12.14 -2.47 18.25
CA ILE A 2 -12.15 -2.90 16.84
C ILE A 2 -13.15 -4.03 16.56
N ASN A 3 -13.22 -5.07 17.39
CA ASN A 3 -14.17 -6.17 17.20
C ASN A 3 -15.65 -5.72 17.28
N ASN A 4 -15.95 -4.65 18.02
CA ASN A 4 -17.30 -4.09 18.12
C ASN A 4 -17.64 -3.22 16.89
N GLU A 5 -16.68 -2.43 16.41
CA GLU A 5 -16.80 -1.72 15.12
C GLU A 5 -16.97 -2.70 13.96
N PHE A 6 -16.19 -3.78 13.95
CA PHE A 6 -16.29 -4.84 12.96
C PHE A 6 -17.65 -5.54 13.00
N ALA A 7 -18.19 -5.84 14.19
CA ALA A 7 -19.54 -6.41 14.31
C ALA A 7 -20.63 -5.45 13.79
N THR A 8 -20.45 -4.14 13.99
CA THR A 8 -21.38 -3.12 13.47
C THR A 8 -21.30 -3.01 11.94
N PHE A 9 -20.08 -2.97 11.40
CA PHE A 9 -19.79 -2.94 9.96
C PHE A 9 -20.30 -4.20 9.24
N SER A 10 -19.91 -5.38 9.71
CA SER A 10 -20.32 -6.67 9.11
C SER A 10 -21.80 -6.95 9.26
N GLY A 11 -22.45 -6.41 10.31
CA GLY A 11 -23.88 -6.52 10.53
C GLY A 11 -24.72 -5.62 9.61
N GLY A 12 -24.11 -4.79 8.76
CA GLY A 12 -24.82 -3.90 7.83
C GLY A 12 -25.72 -2.87 8.51
N ARG A 13 -25.50 -2.61 9.81
CA ARG A 13 -26.28 -1.64 10.58
C ARG A 13 -25.80 -0.23 10.23
N GLY A 14 -26.54 0.46 9.36
CA GLY A 14 -26.27 1.84 8.96
C GLY A 14 -25.82 2.02 7.50
N ASP A 15 -25.58 0.93 6.77
CA ASP A 15 -25.24 0.99 5.35
C ASP A 15 -26.49 1.24 4.51
N SER A 16 -26.57 2.42 3.89
CA SER A 16 -27.59 2.69 2.87
C SER A 16 -27.32 1.86 1.61
N ILE A 17 -28.33 1.72 0.75
CA ILE A 17 -28.18 1.05 -0.55
C ILE A 17 -27.01 1.66 -1.35
N GLN A 18 -26.80 2.98 -1.22
CA GLN A 18 -25.71 3.71 -1.87
C GLN A 18 -24.33 3.24 -1.40
N VAL A 19 -24.14 2.98 -0.09
CA VAL A 19 -22.86 2.49 0.44
C VAL A 19 -22.51 1.12 -0.15
N LYS A 20 -23.51 0.26 -0.33
CA LYS A 20 -23.33 -1.07 -0.94
C LYS A 20 -23.02 -0.97 -2.42
N MET A 21 -23.74 -0.13 -3.18
CA MET A 21 -23.50 0.05 -4.62
C MET A 21 -22.11 0.63 -4.89
N ALA A 22 -21.69 1.64 -4.11
CA ALA A 22 -20.37 2.24 -4.25
C ALA A 22 -19.22 1.25 -3.99
N ARG A 23 -19.48 0.14 -3.28
CA ARG A 23 -18.44 -0.86 -2.96
C ARG A 23 -17.98 -1.64 -4.19
N ASP A 24 -18.86 -1.81 -5.17
CA ASP A 24 -18.58 -2.53 -6.41
C ASP A 24 -18.11 -1.61 -7.54
N GLU A 25 -18.37 -0.30 -7.41
CA GLU A 25 -18.07 0.72 -8.44
C GLU A 25 -16.79 1.53 -8.14
N GLU A 26 -16.50 1.82 -6.87
CA GLU A 26 -15.37 2.66 -6.46
C GLU A 26 -14.10 1.85 -6.17
N ASP A 27 -12.95 2.52 -6.29
CA ASP A 27 -11.70 1.99 -5.73
C ASP A 27 -11.84 1.74 -4.21
N HIS A 28 -11.33 0.60 -3.75
CA HIS A 28 -11.51 0.18 -2.36
C HIS A 28 -10.93 1.19 -1.36
N VAL A 29 -9.85 1.90 -1.70
CA VAL A 29 -9.29 2.94 -0.82
C VAL A 29 -10.25 4.12 -0.71
N ASN A 30 -10.77 4.59 -1.85
CA ASN A 30 -11.76 5.67 -1.89
C ASN A 30 -13.05 5.31 -1.14
N TRP A 31 -13.52 4.08 -1.29
CA TRP A 31 -14.69 3.61 -0.54
C TRP A 31 -14.49 3.71 0.98
N TRP A 32 -13.34 3.22 1.48
CA TRP A 32 -13.02 3.33 2.91
C TRP A 32 -12.85 4.78 3.37
N LEU A 33 -12.31 5.67 2.53
CA LEU A 33 -12.20 7.10 2.84
C LEU A 33 -13.57 7.77 2.97
N CYS A 34 -14.51 7.47 2.06
CA CYS A 34 -15.83 8.08 2.02
C CYS A 34 -16.80 7.52 3.08
N PHE A 35 -16.77 6.21 3.34
CA PHE A 35 -17.81 5.53 4.13
C PHE A 35 -17.29 4.92 5.44
N GLY A 36 -15.97 4.89 5.68
CA GLY A 36 -15.38 4.28 6.86
C GLY A 36 -15.43 5.13 8.14
N THR A 37 -15.88 6.39 8.07
CA THR A 37 -15.82 7.37 9.17
C THR A 37 -16.61 6.94 10.41
N THR A 38 -17.67 6.15 10.22
CA THR A 38 -18.49 5.58 11.31
C THR A 38 -17.74 4.52 12.13
N THR A 39 -16.66 3.96 11.59
CA THR A 39 -15.80 2.95 12.24
C THR A 39 -14.33 3.35 12.09
N PRO A 40 -13.85 4.36 12.84
CA PRO A 40 -12.57 4.99 12.59
C PRO A 40 -11.36 4.06 12.81
N ASN A 41 -11.42 3.15 13.79
CA ASN A 41 -10.33 2.21 14.03
C ASN A 41 -10.28 1.13 12.94
N LEU A 42 -11.45 0.65 12.51
CA LEU A 42 -11.56 -0.29 11.40
C LEU A 42 -11.12 0.33 10.06
N GLN A 43 -11.53 1.58 9.79
CA GLN A 43 -11.12 2.34 8.62
C GLN A 43 -9.59 2.48 8.56
N GLN A 44 -8.96 2.86 9.67
CA GLN A 44 -7.49 2.98 9.73
C GLN A 44 -6.80 1.65 9.41
N LEU A 45 -7.32 0.53 9.94
CA LEU A 45 -6.78 -0.80 9.67
C LEU A 45 -6.96 -1.20 8.21
N ALA A 46 -8.15 -0.96 7.64
CA ALA A 46 -8.45 -1.28 6.25
C ALA A 46 -7.58 -0.47 5.28
N LEU A 47 -7.41 0.83 5.49
CA LEU A 47 -6.54 1.67 4.68
C LEU A 47 -5.08 1.22 4.76
N LYS A 48 -4.59 0.86 5.96
CA LYS A 48 -3.25 0.28 6.10
C LYS A 48 -3.12 -1.00 5.31
N LEU A 49 -4.07 -1.93 5.43
CA LEU A 49 -4.03 -3.20 4.72
C LEU A 49 -4.06 -3.01 3.20
N LEU A 50 -4.95 -2.16 2.69
CA LEU A 50 -5.07 -1.86 1.26
C LEU A 50 -3.85 -1.14 0.69
N SER A 51 -3.13 -0.38 1.52
CA SER A 51 -1.86 0.24 1.12
C SER A 51 -0.69 -0.75 1.01
N GLN A 52 -0.83 -1.97 1.53
CA GLN A 52 0.23 -2.97 1.45
C GLN A 52 0.19 -3.71 0.10
N PRO A 53 1.35 -3.92 -0.56
CA PRO A 53 1.41 -4.77 -1.72
C PRO A 53 0.99 -6.21 -1.37
N ALA A 54 0.06 -6.78 -2.13
CA ALA A 54 -0.44 -8.14 -1.92
C ALA A 54 0.54 -9.24 -2.40
N THR A 55 1.66 -8.90 -3.03
CA THR A 55 2.57 -9.88 -3.67
C THR A 55 4.04 -9.71 -3.25
N SER A 56 4.75 -10.83 -3.13
CA SER A 56 6.20 -10.86 -2.92
C SER A 56 6.98 -10.28 -4.11
N SER A 57 6.39 -10.25 -5.30
CA SER A 57 7.01 -9.72 -6.53
C SER A 57 7.56 -8.30 -6.38
N CYS A 58 6.89 -7.45 -5.58
CA CYS A 58 7.39 -6.11 -5.26
C CYS A 58 8.73 -6.16 -4.51
N CYS A 59 8.85 -7.05 -3.53
CA CYS A 59 10.08 -7.27 -2.77
C CYS A 59 11.15 -7.93 -3.63
N GLU A 60 10.80 -8.93 -4.44
CA GLU A 60 11.72 -9.62 -5.36
C GLU A 60 12.37 -8.63 -6.35
N ARG A 61 11.61 -7.65 -6.84
CA ARG A 61 12.16 -6.57 -7.67
C ARG A 61 13.20 -5.73 -6.92
N ASN A 62 12.91 -5.32 -5.68
CA ASN A 62 13.87 -4.57 -4.86
C ASN A 62 15.14 -5.40 -4.58
N TRP A 63 15.00 -6.70 -4.30
CA TRP A 63 16.13 -7.59 -4.08
C TRP A 63 16.97 -7.83 -5.34
N SER A 64 16.33 -7.92 -6.51
CA SER A 64 17.03 -7.98 -7.79
C SER A 64 17.86 -6.72 -8.02
N THR A 65 17.29 -5.53 -7.79
CA THR A 65 18.04 -4.26 -7.86
C THR A 65 19.18 -4.20 -6.85
N TYR A 66 18.95 -4.65 -5.61
CA TYR A 66 20.01 -4.74 -4.60
C TYR A 66 21.18 -5.61 -5.09
N SER A 67 20.91 -6.77 -5.68
CA SER A 67 21.93 -7.67 -6.25
C SER A 67 22.72 -7.01 -7.39
N GLN A 68 22.08 -6.15 -8.20
CA GLN A 68 22.77 -5.39 -9.25
C GLN A 68 23.70 -4.30 -8.68
N ILE A 69 23.29 -3.65 -7.59
CA ILE A 69 24.04 -2.57 -6.92
C ILE A 69 25.19 -3.13 -6.09
N HIS A 70 24.93 -4.19 -5.31
CA HIS A 70 25.87 -4.82 -4.41
C HIS A 70 26.04 -6.30 -4.77
N ASN A 71 27.16 -6.61 -5.40
CA ASN A 71 27.55 -7.96 -5.76
C ASN A 71 29.06 -8.15 -5.59
N ILE A 72 29.54 -9.37 -5.85
CA ILE A 72 30.95 -9.75 -5.69
C ILE A 72 31.91 -8.79 -6.42
N LYS A 73 31.51 -8.24 -7.57
CA LYS A 73 32.32 -7.28 -8.34
C LYS A 73 32.14 -5.82 -7.88
N ARG A 74 31.02 -5.49 -7.23
CA ARG A 74 30.62 -4.14 -6.78
C ARG A 74 30.38 -4.10 -5.26
N ASN A 75 31.33 -4.58 -4.48
CA ASN A 75 31.20 -4.77 -3.03
C ASN A 75 31.79 -3.63 -2.17
N LYS A 76 32.23 -2.52 -2.79
CA LYS A 76 32.81 -1.37 -2.07
C LYS A 76 31.79 -0.56 -1.26
N LEU A 77 30.50 -0.75 -1.54
CA LEU A 77 29.43 -0.06 -0.84
C LEU A 77 29.12 -0.76 0.49
N THR A 78 28.91 0.03 1.54
CA THR A 78 28.31 -0.50 2.78
C THR A 78 26.87 -0.95 2.53
N SER A 79 26.38 -1.88 3.34
CA SER A 79 24.98 -2.34 3.25
C SER A 79 23.98 -1.18 3.36
N LYS A 80 24.28 -0.18 4.20
CA LYS A 80 23.46 1.03 4.34
C LYS A 80 23.39 1.82 3.03
N GLN A 81 24.54 2.09 2.41
CA GLN A 81 24.58 2.80 1.12
C GLN A 81 23.87 2.03 0.00
N ALA A 82 23.99 0.71 -0.03
CA ALA A 82 23.28 -0.12 -1.00
C ALA A 82 21.75 -0.06 -0.81
N VAL A 83 21.27 -0.08 0.44
CA VAL A 83 19.84 0.11 0.77
C VAL A 83 19.36 1.50 0.34
N ASP A 84 20.12 2.55 0.63
CA ASP A 84 19.77 3.92 0.25
C ASP A 84 19.67 4.06 -1.28
N LEU A 85 20.59 3.45 -2.04
CA LEU A 85 20.55 3.44 -3.51
C LEU A 85 19.35 2.68 -4.06
N VAL A 86 18.99 1.52 -3.46
CA VAL A 86 17.77 0.79 -3.84
C VAL A 86 16.54 1.64 -3.58
N TYR A 87 16.48 2.32 -2.43
CA TYR A 87 15.37 3.21 -2.10
C TYR A 87 15.22 4.32 -3.13
N VAL A 88 16.30 5.05 -3.45
CA VAL A 88 16.27 6.11 -4.45
C VAL A 88 15.87 5.57 -5.82
N HIS A 89 16.47 4.47 -6.28
CA HIS A 89 16.15 3.86 -7.57
C HIS A 89 14.67 3.46 -7.66
N SER A 90 14.14 2.80 -6.63
CA SER A 90 12.75 2.35 -6.62
C SER A 90 11.76 3.52 -6.61
N ASN A 91 12.03 4.57 -5.83
CA ASN A 91 11.17 5.76 -5.79
C ASN A 91 11.23 6.55 -7.10
N LEU A 92 12.43 6.80 -7.67
CA LEU A 92 12.55 7.48 -8.96
C LEU A 92 11.78 6.75 -10.06
N ARG A 93 11.87 5.41 -10.10
CA ARG A 93 11.13 4.58 -11.05
C ARG A 93 9.62 4.61 -10.85
N LEU A 94 9.15 4.80 -9.61
CA LEU A 94 7.71 4.99 -9.36
C LEU A 94 7.26 6.38 -9.82
N LEU A 95 8.03 7.42 -9.48
CA LEU A 95 7.75 8.80 -9.86
C LEU A 95 7.70 8.99 -11.37
N SER A 96 8.64 8.41 -12.12
CA SER A 96 8.68 8.47 -13.59
C SER A 96 7.53 7.74 -14.28
N ARG A 97 6.73 6.96 -13.54
CA ARG A 97 5.52 6.30 -14.08
C ARG A 97 4.24 7.08 -13.76
N THR A 98 4.31 8.02 -12.83
CA THR A 98 3.15 8.76 -12.31
C THR A 98 3.14 10.23 -12.73
N SER A 99 4.28 10.78 -13.14
CA SER A 99 4.45 12.18 -13.52
C SER A 99 5.13 12.25 -14.88
N ASP A 100 4.62 13.10 -15.78
CA ASP A 100 5.20 13.34 -17.10
C ASP A 100 6.50 14.17 -17.05
N ASP A 101 6.84 14.74 -15.88
CA ASP A 101 7.99 15.63 -15.68
C ASP A 101 9.32 14.88 -15.45
N TYR A 102 9.30 13.55 -15.37
CA TYR A 102 10.45 12.66 -15.07
C TYR A 102 10.69 11.64 -16.18
#